data_AF-A0A0N1IDK8-F1
#
_entry.id   AF-A0A0N1IDK8-F1
#
_cell.length_a   1.000
_cell.length_b   1.000
_cell.length_c   1.000
_cell.angle_alpha   90.00
_cell.angle_beta   90.00
_cell.angle_gamma   90.00
#
_symmetry.space_group_name_H-M   'P 1'
#
loop_
_entity.id
_entity.type
_entity.pdbx_description
1 polymer ?
#
loop_
_entity_poly.entity_id
_entity_poly.type
_entity_poly.pdbx_seq_one_letter_code
_entity_poly.pdbx_strand_id
1 'polypeptide(L)'
;MLQVAGMRVVYNASSEVGSRVVSAHIRCIECDIPRYLPLDVNKTYRVLTQSYIGDGGGGYTMLSENRENVENLDVDYVMLQRHMRKQRNVIQDHDGRIQVVF
;
A
#
# COMPACT_ATOMS: atom_id res chain seq x y z
N MET A 1 -1.27 4.82 10.61
CA MET A 1 -0.98 3.42 10.20
C MET A 1 -1.64 3.19 8.86
N LEU A 2 -0.97 2.58 7.88
CA LEU A 2 -1.50 2.36 6.53
C LEU A 2 -1.92 0.89 6.37
N GLN A 3 -3.16 0.66 5.95
CA GLN A 3 -3.58 -0.65 5.44
C GLN A 3 -3.07 -0.82 4.01
N VAL A 4 -2.74 -2.05 3.62
CA VAL A 4 -2.01 -2.31 2.37
C VAL A 4 -2.56 -3.50 1.60
N ALA A 5 -2.37 -3.48 0.29
CA ALA A 5 -2.57 -4.59 -0.63
C ALA A 5 -1.44 -4.58 -1.65
N GLY A 6 -0.96 -5.76 -2.06
CA GLY A 6 0.20 -5.85 -2.97
C GLY A 6 1.55 -5.50 -2.33
N MET A 7 1.60 -5.25 -1.02
CA MET A 7 2.82 -5.05 -0.23
C MET A 7 2.85 -5.99 0.97
N ARG A 8 4.04 -6.42 1.38
CA ARG A 8 4.33 -7.08 2.66
C ARG A 8 5.40 -6.29 3.38
N VAL A 9 5.14 -5.87 4.61
CA VAL A 9 6.03 -5.02 5.41
C VAL A 9 6.23 -5.58 6.81
N VAL A 10 7.47 -5.52 7.29
CA VAL A 10 7.85 -5.87 8.65
C VAL A 10 8.35 -4.62 9.35
N TYR A 11 7.75 -4.30 10.49
CA TYR A 11 8.13 -3.21 11.36
C TYR A 11 8.79 -3.71 12.63
N ASN A 12 9.89 -3.08 13.06
CA ASN A 12 10.38 -3.18 14.44
C ASN A 12 9.88 -1.95 15.22
N ALA A 13 8.99 -2.16 16.19
CA ALA A 13 8.39 -1.11 16.99
C ALA A 13 9.34 -0.48 18.01
N SER A 14 10.38 -1.21 18.42
CA SER A 14 11.41 -0.75 19.36
C SER A 14 12.46 0.15 18.71
N SER A 15 12.54 0.16 17.37
CA SER A 15 13.43 1.06 16.63
C SER A 15 13.00 2.52 16.71
N GLU A 16 13.97 3.41 16.56
CA GLU A 16 13.76 4.86 16.53
C GLU A 16 12.77 5.28 15.45
N VAL A 17 12.08 6.40 15.69
CA VAL A 17 11.15 6.98 14.71
C VAL A 17 11.91 7.28 13.42
N GLY A 18 11.39 6.81 12.28
CA GLY A 18 12.06 6.89 10.98
C GLY A 18 12.79 5.60 10.57
N SER A 19 13.17 4.75 11.53
CA SER A 19 13.95 3.53 11.29
C SER A 19 13.20 2.24 11.63
N ARG A 20 11.86 2.32 11.69
CA ARG A 20 11.01 1.17 12.10
C ARG A 20 10.75 0.17 10.98
N VAL A 21 10.97 0.50 9.71
CA VAL A 21 10.75 -0.45 8.60
C VAL A 21 11.97 -1.35 8.48
N VAL A 22 11.81 -2.64 8.80
CA VAL A 22 12.88 -3.65 8.68
C VAL A 22 12.97 -4.18 7.26
N SER A 23 11.82 -4.48 6.65
CA SER A 23 11.75 -4.89 5.25
C SER A 23 10.41 -4.51 4.64
N ALA A 24 10.44 -4.21 3.35
CA ALA A 24 9.27 -4.00 2.52
C ALA A 24 9.45 -4.78 1.23
N HIS A 25 8.44 -5.58 0.88
CA HIS A 25 8.39 -6.33 -0.36
C HIS A 25 7.14 -5.96 -1.14
N ILE A 26 7.30 -5.71 -2.43
CA ILE A 26 6.23 -5.29 -3.35
C ILE A 26 5.92 -6.42 -4.32
N ARG A 27 4.64 -6.65 -4.58
CA ARG A 27 4.19 -7.61 -5.59
C ARG A 27 4.57 -7.09 -6.98
N CYS A 28 5.35 -7.85 -7.73
CA CYS A 28 5.77 -7.45 -9.07
C CYS A 28 4.59 -7.40 -10.06
N ILE A 29 4.66 -6.42 -10.97
CA ILE A 29 3.77 -6.28 -12.13
C ILE A 29 4.49 -6.61 -13.45
N GLU A 30 5.82 -6.46 -13.49
CA GLU A 30 6.70 -6.81 -14.61
C GLU A 30 7.26 -8.22 -14.40
N CYS A 31 6.38 -9.21 -14.30
CA CYS A 31 6.75 -10.62 -14.07
C CYS A 31 5.62 -11.56 -14.52
N ASP A 32 5.96 -12.71 -15.08
CA ASP A 32 4.97 -13.67 -15.59
C ASP A 32 4.11 -14.27 -14.47
N ILE A 33 4.74 -14.57 -13.32
CA ILE A 33 4.09 -15.11 -12.13
C ILE A 33 4.27 -14.08 -11.00
N PRO A 34 3.18 -13.49 -10.48
CA PRO A 34 3.27 -12.49 -9.43
C PRO A 34 3.93 -13.04 -8.17
N ARG A 35 5.01 -12.40 -7.75
CA ARG A 35 5.78 -12.69 -6.54
C ARG A 35 6.16 -11.41 -5.82
N TYR A 36 6.50 -11.53 -4.55
CA TYR A 36 6.97 -10.41 -3.74
C TYR A 36 8.48 -10.28 -3.91
N LEU A 37 8.93 -9.10 -4.32
CA LEU A 37 10.33 -8.74 -4.46
C LEU A 37 10.67 -7.61 -3.48
N PRO A 38 11.92 -7.48 -3.00
CA PRO A 38 12.33 -6.36 -2.17
C PRO A 38 12.00 -5.03 -2.84
N LEU A 39 11.56 -4.04 -2.05
CA LEU A 39 11.36 -2.67 -2.51
C LEU A 39 12.69 -2.10 -3.03
N ASP A 40 12.68 -1.60 -4.26
CA ASP A 40 13.80 -0.86 -4.84
C ASP A 40 13.55 0.64 -4.69
N VAL A 41 14.38 1.30 -3.90
CA VAL A 41 14.24 2.74 -3.60
C VAL A 41 14.46 3.65 -4.81
N ASN A 42 15.06 3.14 -5.88
CA ASN A 42 15.32 3.89 -7.11
C ASN A 42 14.27 3.65 -8.20
N LYS A 43 13.26 2.80 -7.94
CA LYS A 43 12.22 2.45 -8.90
C LYS A 43 10.93 3.23 -8.66
N THR A 44 10.27 3.65 -9.74
CA THR A 44 8.91 4.21 -9.69
C THR A 44 7.87 3.10 -9.56
N TYR A 45 6.93 3.26 -8.63
CA TYR A 45 5.82 2.33 -8.42
C TYR A 45 4.48 3.01 -8.62
N ARG A 46 3.52 2.28 -9.22
CA ARG A 46 2.12 2.72 -9.27
C ARG A 46 1.43 2.37 -7.95
N VAL A 47 0.93 3.38 -7.25
CA VAL A 47 0.25 3.24 -5.95
C VAL A 47 -1.19 3.73 -6.07
N LEU A 48 -2.12 2.95 -5.54
CA LEU A 48 -3.51 3.37 -5.36
C LEU A 48 -3.72 3.75 -3.90
N THR A 49 -4.26 4.94 -3.66
CA THR A 49 -4.54 5.48 -2.33
C THR A 49 -5.78 6.38 -2.36
N GLN A 50 -6.34 6.74 -1.21
CA GLN A 50 -7.37 7.78 -1.12
C GLN A 50 -6.78 9.15 -1.46
N SER A 51 -7.58 10.02 -2.07
CA SER A 51 -7.18 11.41 -2.38
C SER A 51 -6.62 12.13 -1.16
N TYR A 52 -7.25 12.00 0.02
CA TYR A 52 -6.76 12.60 1.26
C TYR A 52 -5.29 12.27 1.57
N ILE A 53 -4.87 11.00 1.46
CA ILE A 53 -3.47 10.59 1.71
C ILE A 53 -2.58 11.03 0.55
N GLY A 54 -3.04 10.86 -0.69
CA GLY A 54 -2.30 11.26 -1.88
C GLY A 54 -2.00 12.76 -1.92
N ASP A 55 -2.90 13.58 -1.37
CA ASP A 55 -2.79 15.05 -1.28
C ASP A 55 -2.02 15.51 -0.03
N GLY A 56 -1.42 14.60 0.73
CA GLY A 56 -0.57 14.92 1.88
C GLY A 56 -1.29 14.99 3.23
N GLY A 57 -2.58 14.67 3.28
CA GLY A 57 -3.35 14.54 4.51
C GLY A 57 -2.70 13.54 5.47
N GLY A 58 -2.90 13.73 6.79
CA GLY A 58 -2.29 12.87 7.82
C GLY A 58 -0.76 12.98 7.93
N GLY A 59 -0.15 13.99 7.31
CA GLY A 59 1.31 14.20 7.31
C GLY A 59 2.05 13.42 6.22
N TYR A 60 1.34 12.85 5.24
CA TYR A 60 1.93 12.12 4.12
C TYR A 60 2.41 13.04 2.98
N THR A 61 3.02 14.20 3.32
CA THR A 61 3.44 15.23 2.34
C THR A 61 4.44 14.69 1.32
N MET A 62 5.22 13.67 1.69
CA MET A 62 6.13 12.99 0.76
C MET A 62 5.41 12.43 -0.47
N LEU A 63 4.13 12.06 -0.37
CA LEU A 63 3.35 11.61 -1.52
C LEU A 63 2.91 12.77 -2.40
N SER A 64 2.36 13.84 -1.81
CA SER A 64 1.90 15.00 -2.58
C SER A 64 3.04 15.72 -3.30
N GLU A 65 4.24 15.71 -2.72
CA GLU A 65 5.43 16.39 -3.24
C GLU A 65 6.17 15.57 -4.32
N ASN A 66 6.03 14.23 -4.35
CA ASN A 66 6.83 13.35 -5.21
C ASN A 66 6.01 12.45 -6.16
N ARG A 67 4.67 12.54 -6.16
CA ARG A 67 3.83 11.77 -7.08
C ARG A 67 3.85 12.34 -8.50
N GLU A 68 3.76 11.45 -9.47
CA GLU A 68 3.61 11.77 -10.89
C GLU A 68 2.47 10.96 -11.52
N ASN A 69 2.03 11.36 -12.71
CA ASN A 69 1.00 10.64 -13.48
C ASN A 69 -0.28 10.33 -12.69
N VAL A 70 -0.80 11.33 -11.97
CA VAL A 70 -1.96 11.17 -11.09
C VAL A 70 -3.24 10.94 -11.89
N GLU A 71 -3.93 9.85 -11.59
CA GLU A 71 -5.26 9.54 -12.12
C GLU A 71 -6.29 9.55 -10.99
N ASN A 72 -7.35 10.34 -11.15
CA ASN A 72 -8.47 10.35 -10.22
C ASN A 72 -9.46 9.25 -10.60
N LEU A 73 -9.80 8.41 -9.61
CA LEU A 73 -10.79 7.34 -9.75
C LEU A 73 -12.15 7.79 -9.19
N ASP A 74 -13.14 6.93 -9.36
CA ASP A 74 -14.48 7.08 -8.78
C ASP A 74 -14.44 7.12 -7.25
N VAL A 75 -15.56 7.52 -6.63
CA VAL A 75 -15.65 7.69 -5.17
C VAL A 75 -15.46 6.33 -4.47
N ASP A 76 -14.77 6.35 -3.33
CA ASP A 76 -14.34 5.16 -2.58
C ASP A 76 -15.46 4.15 -2.29
N TYR A 77 -16.62 4.62 -1.83
CA TYR A 77 -17.76 3.75 -1.52
C TYR A 77 -18.35 3.12 -2.79
N VAL A 78 -18.29 3.79 -3.94
CA VAL A 78 -18.76 3.24 -5.23
C VAL A 78 -17.83 2.11 -5.67
N MET A 79 -16.51 2.31 -5.51
CA MET A 79 -15.50 1.29 -5.78
C MET A 79 -15.66 0.07 -4.88
N LEU A 80 -15.86 0.29 -3.57
CA LEU A 80 -16.14 -0.79 -2.62
C LEU A 80 -17.43 -1.53 -2.97
N GLN A 81 -18.52 -0.81 -3.24
CA GLN A 81 -19.79 -1.41 -3.63
C GLN A 81 -19.65 -2.27 -4.89
N ARG A 82 -18.92 -1.78 -5.91
CA ARG A 82 -18.65 -2.51 -7.14
C ARG A 82 -17.87 -3.80 -6.87
N HIS A 83 -16.86 -3.73 -6.01
CA HIS A 83 -16.09 -4.91 -5.59
C HIS A 83 -16.96 -5.94 -4.85
N MET A 84 -17.73 -5.51 -3.85
CA MET A 84 -18.60 -6.39 -3.05
C MET A 84 -19.68 -7.06 -3.91
N ARG A 85 -20.31 -6.31 -4.83
CA ARG A 85 -21.29 -6.87 -5.78
C ARG A 85 -20.67 -7.93 -6.69
N LYS A 86 -19.43 -7.73 -7.14
CA LYS A 86 -18.70 -8.68 -7.98
C LYS A 86 -18.30 -9.94 -7.20
N GLN A 87 -17.82 -9.77 -5.97
CA GLN A 87 -17.30 -10.87 -5.14
C GLN A 87 -18.41 -11.70 -4.48
N ARG A 88 -19.62 -11.11 -4.31
CA ARG A 88 -20.81 -11.66 -3.63
C ARG A 88 -20.61 -11.95 -2.15
N ASN A 89 -19.66 -12.82 -1.82
CA ASN A 89 -19.28 -13.17 -0.46
C ASN A 89 -17.86 -12.67 -0.21
N VAL A 90 -17.69 -11.81 0.80
CA VAL A 90 -16.39 -11.27 1.17
C VAL A 90 -15.93 -11.97 2.45
N ILE A 91 -14.84 -12.72 2.35
CA ILE A 91 -14.14 -13.33 3.49
C ILE A 91 -12.71 -12.81 3.42
N GLN A 92 -12.26 -12.15 4.48
CA GLN A 92 -10.94 -11.56 4.56
C GLN A 92 -10.29 -11.93 5.89
N ASP A 93 -9.07 -12.46 5.82
CA ASP A 93 -8.28 -12.83 6.98
C ASP A 93 -7.05 -11.91 7.12
N HIS A 94 -6.38 -12.00 8.27
CA HIS A 94 -5.09 -11.40 8.54
C HIS A 94 -3.97 -12.24 7.88
N ASP A 95 -3.70 -11.95 6.61
CA ASP A 95 -2.75 -12.67 5.75
C ASP A 95 -1.27 -12.27 5.94
N GLY A 96 -0.94 -11.59 7.04
CA GLY A 96 0.44 -11.21 7.38
C GLY A 96 1.06 -10.14 6.48
N ARG A 97 0.25 -9.33 5.78
CA ARG A 97 0.72 -8.16 5.01
C ARG A 97 1.51 -7.16 5.85
N ILE A 98 1.15 -7.00 7.11
CA ILE A 98 1.81 -6.12 8.07
C ILE A 98 2.21 -6.98 9.26
N GLN A 99 3.51 -7.02 9.56
CA GLN A 99 4.05 -7.69 10.74
C GLN A 99 4.74 -6.65 11.62
N VAL A 100 4.51 -6.76 12.93
CA VAL A 100 5.14 -5.89 13.92
C VAL A 100 5.91 -6.78 14.89
N VAL A 101 7.22 -6.55 14.97
CA VAL A 101 8.14 -7.18 15.91
C VAL A 101 8.66 -6.12 16.89
N PHE A 102 9.28 -6.56 17.99
CA PHE A 102 9.76 -5.72 19.09
C PHE A 102 11.23 -6.04 19.37
#